data_AF-A0A3D0NTA6-F1
#
_entry.id   AF-A0A3D0NTA6-F1
#
_cell.length_a   1.000
_cell.length_b   1.000
_cell.length_c   1.000
_cell.angle_alpha   90.00
_cell.angle_beta   90.00
_cell.angle_gamma   90.00
#
_symmetry.space_group_name_H-M   'P 1'
#
loop_
_entity.id
_entity.type
_entity.pdbx_description
1 polymer ?
#
loop_
_entity_poly.entity_id
_entity_poly.type
_entity_poly.pdbx_seq_one_letter_code
_entity_poly.pdbx_strand_id
1 'polypeptide(L)'
;SYDGMKRGEGWYKPMLQIVDYLQANDFTVYIVSGTDRFIVRGIVYDSPLNVPNRQIIGSDETLVAPDQGDTDGLSYVYDDDDKLVLGGDFVVKNLKMNKVTVIAQEIGLQPVLSFGNSTGDASMAEYVTSNNPYKSLAFMLCCDDTERENGSQEKADKMFSLCEEFDWVPVSMKNDWTTIYGDGVTKK
;
A
#
# COMPACT_ATOMS: atom_id res chain seq x y z
N SER A 1 -6.66 -21.56 4.75
CA SER A 1 -7.60 -21.41 3.61
C SER A 1 -8.94 -20.96 4.18
N TYR A 2 -9.86 -20.45 3.37
CA TYR A 2 -11.13 -19.87 3.85
C TYR A 2 -12.32 -20.56 3.18
N ASP A 3 -13.42 -20.70 3.92
CA ASP A 3 -14.75 -20.99 3.38
C ASP A 3 -15.50 -19.68 3.14
N GLY A 4 -16.38 -19.66 2.13
CA GLY A 4 -17.18 -18.49 1.79
C GLY A 4 -16.44 -17.37 1.03
N MET A 5 -15.18 -17.57 0.63
CA MET A 5 -14.37 -16.56 -0.05
C MET A 5 -13.47 -17.16 -1.14
N LYS A 6 -13.52 -16.59 -2.35
CA LYS A 6 -12.55 -16.88 -3.42
C LYS A 6 -11.24 -16.14 -3.16
N ARG A 7 -10.14 -16.64 -3.73
CA ARG A 7 -8.81 -16.04 -3.53
C ARG A 7 -8.73 -14.55 -3.91
N GLY A 8 -9.45 -14.11 -4.93
CA GLY A 8 -9.49 -12.69 -5.36
C GLY A 8 -10.34 -11.77 -4.48
N GLU A 9 -11.11 -12.34 -3.55
CA GLU A 9 -12.04 -11.59 -2.68
C GLU A 9 -11.42 -11.29 -1.30
N GLY A 10 -10.15 -11.67 -1.08
CA GLY A 10 -9.41 -11.52 0.19
C GLY A 10 -9.03 -10.09 0.57
N TRP A 11 -9.98 -9.17 0.52
CA TRP A 11 -9.81 -7.77 0.90
C TRP A 11 -10.31 -7.55 2.33
N TYR A 12 -9.56 -6.80 3.13
CA TYR A 12 -10.01 -6.42 4.46
C TYR A 12 -11.20 -5.46 4.36
N LYS A 13 -12.39 -5.95 4.75
CA LYS A 13 -13.64 -5.20 4.64
C LYS A 13 -13.58 -3.84 5.36
N PRO A 14 -12.99 -3.71 6.56
CA PRO A 14 -12.83 -2.41 7.22
C PRO A 14 -11.94 -1.44 6.43
N MET A 15 -10.89 -1.93 5.75
CA MET A 15 -10.01 -1.08 4.95
C MET A 15 -10.70 -0.55 3.69
N LEU A 16 -11.56 -1.35 3.05
CA LEU A 16 -12.41 -0.87 1.95
C LEU A 16 -13.31 0.28 2.42
N GLN A 17 -13.95 0.11 3.59
CA GLN A 17 -14.80 1.13 4.18
C GLN A 17 -14.04 2.42 4.53
N ILE A 18 -12.79 2.31 4.99
CA ILE A 18 -11.94 3.47 5.26
C ILE A 18 -11.65 4.23 3.97
N VAL A 19 -11.30 3.53 2.87
CA VAL A 19 -11.05 4.19 1.58
C VAL A 19 -12.30 4.90 1.08
N ASP A 20 -13.46 4.23 1.09
CA ASP A 20 -14.74 4.82 0.69
C ASP A 20 -15.08 6.05 1.55
N TYR A 21 -14.92 5.95 2.87
CA TYR A 21 -15.18 7.04 3.81
C TYR A 21 -14.26 8.24 3.55
N LEU A 22 -12.96 8.02 3.37
CA LEU A 22 -11.99 9.07 3.11
C LEU A 22 -12.30 9.78 1.78
N GLN A 23 -12.55 9.02 0.72
CA GLN A 23 -12.89 9.58 -0.60
C GLN A 23 -14.22 10.36 -0.58
N ALA A 24 -15.22 9.88 0.17
CA ALA A 24 -16.48 10.60 0.36
C ALA A 24 -16.32 11.92 1.14
N ASN A 25 -15.18 12.12 1.82
CA ASN A 25 -14.80 13.34 2.52
C ASN A 25 -13.65 14.08 1.81
N ASP A 26 -13.55 13.94 0.49
CA ASP A 26 -12.61 14.65 -0.39
C ASP A 26 -11.11 14.36 -0.15
N PHE A 27 -10.78 13.29 0.58
CA PHE A 27 -9.40 12.82 0.66
C PHE A 27 -9.00 12.12 -0.63
N THR A 28 -7.78 12.40 -1.09
CA THR A 28 -7.13 11.60 -2.13
C THR A 28 -6.36 10.46 -1.47
N VAL A 29 -6.72 9.21 -1.81
CA VAL A 29 -6.10 8.01 -1.24
C VAL A 29 -5.03 7.47 -2.19
N TYR A 30 -3.83 7.20 -1.67
CA TYR A 30 -2.74 6.56 -2.40
C TYR A 30 -2.43 5.18 -1.82
N ILE A 31 -2.05 4.23 -2.68
CA ILE A 31 -1.47 2.94 -2.28
C ILE A 31 0.05 3.04 -2.42
N VAL A 32 0.78 2.85 -1.32
CA VAL A 32 2.25 2.88 -1.31
C VAL A 32 2.78 1.52 -0.84
N SER A 33 3.19 0.69 -1.79
CA SER A 33 3.50 -0.72 -1.56
C SER A 33 4.96 -1.06 -1.85
N GLY A 34 5.51 -2.02 -1.09
CA GLY A 34 6.82 -2.61 -1.40
C GLY A 34 6.79 -3.67 -2.51
N THR A 35 5.59 -4.04 -2.99
CA THR A 35 5.41 -4.89 -4.17
C THR A 35 5.62 -4.06 -5.44
N ASP A 36 6.02 -4.71 -6.54
CA ASP A 36 6.11 -4.09 -7.86
C ASP A 36 4.82 -3.32 -8.23
N ARG A 37 5.01 -2.12 -8.79
CA ARG A 37 3.94 -1.18 -9.14
C ARG A 37 2.93 -1.79 -10.10
N PHE A 38 3.38 -2.51 -11.12
CA PHE A 38 2.50 -3.08 -12.14
C PHE A 38 1.72 -4.29 -11.61
N ILE A 39 2.34 -5.10 -10.75
CA ILE A 39 1.63 -6.15 -10.02
C ILE A 39 0.52 -5.55 -9.16
N VAL A 40 0.80 -4.50 -8.38
CA VAL A 40 -0.22 -3.85 -7.54
C VAL A 40 -1.34 -3.26 -8.39
N ARG A 41 -1.01 -2.57 -9.50
CA ARG A 41 -2.01 -2.05 -10.45
C ARG A 41 -2.89 -3.17 -11.02
N GLY A 42 -2.30 -4.31 -11.38
CA GLY A 42 -3.05 -5.47 -11.88
C GLY A 42 -3.98 -6.07 -10.82
N ILE A 43 -3.56 -6.14 -9.56
CA ILE A 43 -4.39 -6.62 -8.44
C ILE A 43 -5.56 -5.65 -8.17
N VAL A 44 -5.31 -4.34 -8.27
CA VAL A 44 -6.33 -3.30 -7.97
C VAL A 44 -7.31 -3.09 -9.13
N TYR A 45 -6.91 -3.37 -10.37
CA TYR A 45 -7.68 -3.06 -11.59
C TYR A 45 -9.12 -3.58 -11.58
N ASP A 46 -9.34 -4.81 -11.08
CA ASP A 46 -10.68 -5.43 -10.96
C ASP A 46 -11.04 -5.66 -9.49
N SER A 47 -10.58 -4.78 -8.60
CA SER A 47 -10.84 -4.86 -7.17
C SER A 47 -11.97 -3.93 -6.74
N PRO A 48 -12.54 -4.12 -5.53
CA PRO A 48 -13.46 -3.16 -4.94
C PRO A 48 -12.83 -1.80 -4.60
N LEU A 49 -11.50 -1.64 -4.67
CA LEU A 49 -10.84 -0.37 -4.38
C LEU A 49 -10.98 0.59 -5.56
N ASN A 50 -11.65 1.71 -5.34
CA ASN A 50 -11.76 2.78 -6.33
C ASN A 50 -10.51 3.69 -6.32
N VAL A 51 -9.34 3.14 -6.61
CA VAL A 51 -8.06 3.87 -6.64
C VAL A 51 -7.45 3.79 -8.06
N PRO A 52 -7.34 4.90 -8.81
CA PRO A 52 -6.77 4.89 -10.15
C PRO A 52 -5.28 4.57 -10.15
N ASN A 53 -4.76 4.01 -11.24
CA ASN A 53 -3.34 3.61 -11.39
C ASN A 53 -2.31 4.71 -11.07
N ARG A 54 -2.68 6.00 -11.27
CA ARG A 54 -1.83 7.16 -10.94
C ARG A 54 -1.66 7.39 -9.43
N GLN A 55 -2.48 6.75 -8.61
CA GLN A 55 -2.44 6.79 -7.14
C GLN A 55 -1.83 5.50 -6.55
N ILE A 56 -1.20 4.67 -7.39
CA ILE A 56 -0.57 3.42 -6.99
C ILE A 56 0.94 3.55 -7.21
N ILE A 57 1.67 3.48 -6.08
CA ILE A 57 3.12 3.60 -5.98
C ILE A 57 3.67 2.26 -5.47
N GLY A 58 4.62 1.70 -6.20
CA GLY A 58 5.20 0.38 -5.92
C GLY A 58 6.72 0.42 -5.87
N SER A 59 7.33 -0.76 -5.73
CA SER A 59 8.72 -0.95 -6.18
C SER A 59 8.77 -0.83 -7.71
N ASP A 60 9.92 -0.42 -8.23
CA ASP A 60 10.11 -0.19 -9.66
C ASP A 60 11.12 -1.13 -10.29
N GLU A 61 10.80 -1.51 -11.52
CA GLU A 61 11.69 -2.11 -12.50
C GLU A 61 11.82 -1.15 -13.69
N THR A 62 12.84 -1.36 -14.51
CA THR A 62 13.04 -0.56 -15.72
C THR A 62 11.85 -0.74 -16.67
N LEU A 63 11.48 0.35 -17.34
CA LEU A 63 10.59 0.34 -18.49
C LEU A 63 11.40 0.67 -19.73
N VAL A 64 11.25 -0.14 -20.76
CA VAL A 64 11.99 0.01 -22.01
C VAL A 64 11.02 -0.01 -23.19
N ALA A 65 11.33 0.75 -24.23
CA ALA A 65 10.79 0.54 -25.56
C ALA A 65 11.73 -0.43 -26.29
N PRO A 66 11.33 -1.68 -26.60
CA PRO A 66 12.24 -2.66 -27.20
C PRO A 66 12.90 -2.17 -28.49
N ASP A 67 12.16 -1.39 -29.29
CA ASP A 67 12.61 -0.89 -30.59
C ASP A 67 13.61 0.28 -30.44
N GLN A 68 13.76 0.88 -29.25
CA GLN A 68 14.85 1.80 -28.93
C GLN A 68 16.23 1.14 -29.11
N GLY A 69 16.35 -0.14 -28.77
CA GLY A 69 17.62 -0.88 -28.73
C GLY A 69 18.68 -0.15 -27.91
N ASP A 70 19.87 0.01 -28.48
CA ASP A 70 21.00 0.73 -27.85
C ASP A 70 21.00 2.24 -28.16
N THR A 71 19.96 2.77 -28.81
CA THR A 71 19.88 4.19 -29.15
C THR A 71 19.71 5.00 -27.87
N ASP A 72 20.53 6.04 -27.70
CA ASP A 72 20.41 6.97 -26.57
C ASP A 72 18.99 7.56 -26.52
N GLY A 73 18.36 7.55 -25.35
CA GLY A 73 17.01 8.09 -25.15
C GLY A 73 16.87 9.59 -25.43
N LEU A 74 17.98 10.33 -25.52
CA LEU A 74 18.01 11.72 -25.98
C LEU A 74 17.90 11.85 -27.50
N SER A 75 18.14 10.77 -28.25
CA SER A 75 18.11 10.71 -29.71
C SER A 75 16.99 9.83 -30.25
N TYR A 76 16.42 8.94 -29.43
CA TYR A 76 15.27 8.11 -29.78
C TYR A 76 13.95 8.85 -29.51
N VAL A 77 13.00 8.74 -30.43
CA VAL A 77 11.66 9.32 -30.27
C VAL A 77 10.66 8.17 -30.37
N TYR A 78 9.84 8.04 -29.33
CA TYR A 78 8.77 7.05 -29.27
C TYR A 78 7.77 7.26 -30.42
N ASP A 79 7.42 6.19 -31.13
CA ASP A 79 6.46 6.23 -32.25
C ASP A 79 5.22 5.34 -32.05
N ASP A 80 4.38 5.22 -33.07
CA ASP A 80 3.09 4.51 -32.98
C ASP A 80 3.25 2.97 -32.95
N ASP A 81 4.39 2.43 -33.38
CA ASP A 81 4.68 0.99 -33.38
C ASP A 81 5.31 0.54 -32.04
N ASP A 82 5.88 1.49 -31.29
CA ASP A 82 6.52 1.25 -30.00
C ASP A 82 5.58 0.74 -28.91
N LYS A 83 6.15 -0.02 -27.98
CA LYS A 83 5.49 -0.47 -26.75
C LYS A 83 6.41 -0.32 -25.57
N LEU A 84 5.87 0.14 -24.43
CA LEU A 84 6.58 0.04 -23.16
C LEU A 84 6.39 -1.34 -22.54
N VAL A 85 7.51 -1.99 -22.21
CA VAL A 85 7.54 -3.28 -21.52
C VAL A 85 8.48 -3.20 -20.31
N LEU A 86 8.36 -4.17 -19.40
CA LEU A 86 9.32 -4.33 -18.31
C LEU A 86 10.68 -4.76 -18.88
N GLY A 87 11.73 -4.01 -18.55
CA GLY A 87 13.11 -4.33 -18.92
C GLY A 87 13.74 -5.39 -18.03
N GLY A 88 13.14 -5.67 -16.86
CA GLY A 88 13.57 -6.73 -15.93
C GLY A 88 14.69 -6.33 -14.97
N ASP A 89 15.25 -5.12 -15.10
CA ASP A 89 16.22 -4.60 -14.14
C ASP A 89 15.50 -3.92 -12.98
N PHE A 90 15.80 -4.35 -11.76
CA PHE A 90 15.22 -3.78 -10.56
C PHE A 90 15.82 -2.40 -10.27
N VAL A 91 14.96 -1.38 -10.12
CA VAL A 91 15.39 0.00 -9.85
C VAL A 91 15.42 0.28 -8.35
N VAL A 92 14.28 0.11 -7.67
CA VAL A 92 14.18 0.45 -6.24
C VAL A 92 13.12 -0.36 -5.53
N LYS A 93 13.45 -0.79 -4.30
CA LYS A 93 12.51 -1.42 -3.38
C LYS A 93 11.79 -0.38 -2.55
N ASN A 94 10.49 -0.29 -2.67
CA ASN A 94 9.69 0.71 -1.99
C ASN A 94 9.34 0.31 -0.54
N LEU A 95 10.35 0.28 0.33
CA LEU A 95 10.24 -0.02 1.76
C LEU A 95 11.00 1.00 2.59
N LYS A 96 10.57 1.19 3.85
CA LYS A 96 11.22 2.08 4.83
C LYS A 96 11.38 3.49 4.25
N MET A 97 12.58 4.07 4.31
CA MET A 97 12.83 5.41 3.79
C MET A 97 12.52 5.57 2.30
N ASN A 98 12.56 4.51 1.50
CA ASN A 98 12.20 4.64 0.09
C ASN A 98 10.72 4.98 -0.09
N LYS A 99 9.84 4.59 0.85
CA LYS A 99 8.43 5.03 0.85
C LYS A 99 8.34 6.55 1.02
N VAL A 100 9.15 7.12 1.89
CA VAL A 100 9.18 8.58 2.12
C VAL A 100 9.67 9.30 0.86
N THR A 101 10.77 8.84 0.28
CA THR A 101 11.34 9.43 -0.94
C THR A 101 10.33 9.40 -2.09
N VAL A 102 9.70 8.25 -2.35
CA VAL A 102 8.76 8.12 -3.47
C VAL A 102 7.46 8.90 -3.23
N ILE A 103 6.98 9.00 -1.99
CA ILE A 103 5.85 9.87 -1.64
C ILE A 103 6.18 11.32 -2.00
N ALA A 104 7.34 11.81 -1.58
CA ALA A 104 7.77 13.18 -1.87
C ALA A 104 7.96 13.43 -3.38
N GLN A 105 8.43 12.44 -4.13
CA GLN A 105 8.66 12.54 -5.58
C GLN A 105 7.36 12.47 -6.40
N GLU A 106 6.49 11.51 -6.13
CA GLU A 106 5.31 11.25 -6.97
C GLU A 106 4.08 12.04 -6.53
N ILE A 107 3.88 12.22 -5.22
CA ILE A 107 2.72 12.96 -4.69
C ILE A 107 3.06 14.45 -4.60
N GLY A 108 4.32 14.79 -4.29
CA GLY A 108 4.76 16.18 -4.12
C GLY A 108 4.18 16.87 -2.88
N LEU A 109 3.48 16.14 -2.03
CA LEU A 109 2.83 16.60 -0.82
C LEU A 109 3.07 15.62 0.32
N GLN A 110 3.21 16.14 1.53
CA GLN A 110 3.25 15.34 2.75
C GLN A 110 1.82 14.88 3.09
N PRO A 111 1.54 13.57 3.14
CA PRO A 111 0.21 13.08 3.50
C PRO A 111 -0.14 13.43 4.95
N VAL A 112 -1.45 13.44 5.28
CA VAL A 112 -1.94 13.71 6.65
C VAL A 112 -2.38 12.44 7.38
N LEU A 113 -2.62 11.34 6.65
CA LEU A 113 -2.96 10.04 7.23
C LEU A 113 -2.11 8.97 6.57
N SER A 114 -1.60 8.02 7.37
CA SER A 114 -0.93 6.82 6.86
C SER A 114 -1.49 5.57 7.51
N PHE A 115 -1.60 4.50 6.74
CA PHE A 115 -2.00 3.17 7.21
C PHE A 115 -0.90 2.18 6.85
N GLY A 116 -0.37 1.46 7.83
CA GLY A 116 0.67 0.44 7.64
C GLY A 116 0.39 -0.82 8.44
N ASN A 117 1.17 -1.87 8.23
CA ASN A 117 1.03 -3.13 8.97
C ASN A 117 2.36 -3.82 9.29
N SER A 118 3.48 -3.18 8.97
CA SER A 118 4.81 -3.74 9.15
C SER A 118 5.84 -2.68 9.54
N THR A 119 6.99 -3.12 10.04
CA THR A 119 8.14 -2.24 10.29
C THR A 119 8.71 -1.61 9.01
N GLY A 120 8.32 -2.12 7.83
CA GLY A 120 8.62 -1.50 6.53
C GLY A 120 7.87 -0.19 6.30
N ASP A 121 6.83 0.10 7.08
CA ASP A 121 5.98 1.27 6.97
C ASP A 121 6.32 2.35 8.00
N ALA A 122 7.17 2.04 8.98
CA ALA A 122 7.52 2.95 10.08
C ALA A 122 8.02 4.31 9.61
N SER A 123 8.92 4.35 8.61
CA SER A 123 9.41 5.63 8.07
C SER A 123 8.30 6.46 7.39
N MET A 124 7.32 5.80 6.77
CA MET A 124 6.16 6.48 6.17
C MET A 124 5.24 7.04 7.26
N ALA A 125 5.00 6.27 8.32
CA ALA A 125 4.23 6.72 9.48
C ALA A 125 4.87 7.96 10.13
N GLU A 126 6.16 7.88 10.44
CA GLU A 126 6.92 9.01 11.00
C GLU A 126 6.94 10.21 10.06
N TYR A 127 7.12 9.99 8.76
CA TYR A 127 7.11 11.09 7.81
C TYR A 127 5.76 11.80 7.76
N VAL A 128 4.64 11.07 7.89
CA VAL A 128 3.30 11.69 7.89
C VAL A 128 3.04 12.51 9.14
N THR A 129 3.49 12.04 10.31
CA THR A 129 3.22 12.70 11.60
C THR A 129 4.24 13.80 11.95
N SER A 130 5.48 13.67 11.47
CA SER A 130 6.57 14.58 11.83
C SER A 130 6.46 15.93 11.13
N ASN A 131 6.46 17.01 11.92
CA ASN A 131 6.46 18.40 11.44
C ASN A 131 5.36 18.70 10.40
N ASN A 132 4.24 17.98 10.45
CA ASN A 132 3.14 18.21 9.54
C ASN A 132 2.44 19.52 9.91
N PRO A 133 2.20 20.44 8.96
CA PRO A 133 1.48 21.69 9.24
C PRO A 133 0.00 21.46 9.59
N TYR A 134 -0.55 20.27 9.30
CA TYR A 134 -1.92 19.89 9.60
C TYR A 134 -1.97 18.82 10.67
N LYS A 135 -3.17 18.62 11.25
CA LYS A 135 -3.42 17.45 12.11
C LYS A 135 -3.20 16.19 11.28
N SER A 136 -2.27 15.36 11.74
CA SER A 136 -1.87 14.13 11.08
C SER A 136 -1.92 12.95 12.05
N LEU A 137 -2.15 11.76 11.51
CA LEU A 137 -2.21 10.52 12.28
C LEU A 137 -1.62 9.37 11.47
N ALA A 138 -0.89 8.49 12.15
CA ALA A 138 -0.47 7.21 11.60
C ALA A 138 -1.24 6.08 12.28
N PHE A 139 -1.77 5.16 11.49
CA PHE A 139 -2.49 3.98 11.94
C PHE A 139 -1.70 2.72 11.56
N MET A 140 -1.51 1.82 12.50
CA MET A 140 -0.81 0.57 12.28
C MET A 140 -1.69 -0.62 12.60
N LEU A 141 -1.91 -1.48 11.62
CA LEU A 141 -2.66 -2.72 11.78
C LEU A 141 -1.83 -3.70 12.59
N CYS A 142 -2.33 -4.03 13.77
CA CYS A 142 -1.85 -5.10 14.61
C CYS A 142 -2.58 -6.39 14.20
N CYS A 143 -1.89 -7.25 13.45
CA CYS A 143 -2.41 -8.55 12.99
C CYS A 143 -2.48 -9.58 14.13
N ASP A 144 -3.23 -9.28 15.19
CA ASP A 144 -3.39 -10.08 16.41
C ASP A 144 -4.51 -11.14 16.31
N ASP A 145 -5.25 -11.14 15.20
CA ASP A 145 -6.32 -12.11 14.99
C ASP A 145 -5.81 -13.40 14.32
N THR A 146 -5.56 -14.42 15.13
CA THR A 146 -5.10 -15.74 14.66
C THR A 146 -6.24 -16.71 14.36
N GLU A 147 -7.48 -16.34 14.72
CA GLU A 147 -8.69 -17.16 14.56
C GLU A 147 -9.41 -16.85 13.24
N ARG A 148 -9.61 -15.57 12.94
CA ARG A 148 -10.29 -15.10 11.73
C ARG A 148 -9.32 -14.74 10.60
N GLU A 149 -8.05 -14.51 10.91
CA GLU A 149 -6.99 -14.21 9.93
C GLU A 149 -5.72 -15.06 10.18
N ASN A 150 -4.77 -15.06 9.25
CA ASN A 150 -3.41 -15.59 9.41
C ASN A 150 -2.49 -14.62 10.19
N GLY A 151 -3.02 -14.00 11.24
CA GLY A 151 -2.27 -13.10 12.11
C GLY A 151 -1.12 -13.80 12.85
N SER A 152 -0.32 -13.00 13.54
CA SER A 152 0.82 -13.46 14.32
C SER A 152 0.93 -12.63 15.59
N GLN A 153 0.67 -13.25 16.74
CA GLN A 153 0.71 -12.57 18.04
C GLN A 153 2.08 -11.91 18.27
N GLU A 154 3.18 -12.61 17.98
CA GLU A 154 4.54 -12.05 18.12
C GLU A 154 4.74 -10.77 17.28
N LYS A 155 4.23 -10.75 16.04
CA LYS A 155 4.34 -9.56 15.18
C LYS A 155 3.41 -8.44 15.64
N ALA A 156 2.21 -8.78 16.11
CA ALA A 156 1.26 -7.82 16.64
C ALA A 156 1.78 -7.17 17.92
N ASP A 157 2.33 -7.94 18.86
CA ASP A 157 2.92 -7.43 20.10
C ASP A 157 4.04 -6.42 19.81
N LYS A 158 4.92 -6.76 18.84
CA LYS A 158 5.95 -5.82 18.36
C LYS A 158 5.35 -4.56 17.76
N MET A 159 4.25 -4.67 16.99
CA MET A 159 3.58 -3.51 16.42
C MET A 159 2.93 -2.63 17.49
N PHE A 160 2.29 -3.22 18.50
CA PHE A 160 1.74 -2.48 19.64
C PHE A 160 2.82 -1.70 20.38
N SER A 161 3.97 -2.33 20.66
CA SER A 161 5.11 -1.63 21.31
C SER A 161 5.64 -0.47 20.46
N LEU A 162 5.71 -0.62 19.13
CA LEU A 162 6.12 0.47 18.25
C LEU A 162 5.06 1.59 18.22
N CYS A 163 3.77 1.26 18.22
CA CYS A 163 2.72 2.28 18.29
C CYS A 163 2.82 3.10 19.59
N GLU A 164 3.11 2.44 20.72
CA GLU A 164 3.33 3.13 21.99
C GLU A 164 4.61 3.99 21.96
N GLU A 165 5.70 3.49 21.38
CA GLU A 165 6.98 4.22 21.28
C GLU A 165 6.88 5.49 20.42
N PHE A 166 6.15 5.41 19.30
CA PHE A 166 6.09 6.47 18.28
C PHE A 166 4.75 7.25 18.28
N ASP A 167 3.88 7.03 19.28
CA ASP A 167 2.56 7.65 19.39
C ASP A 167 1.68 7.44 18.12
N TRP A 168 1.80 6.27 17.51
CA TRP A 168 0.91 5.84 16.42
C TRP A 168 -0.36 5.23 16.99
N VAL A 169 -1.44 5.26 16.21
CA VAL A 169 -2.72 4.64 16.58
C VAL A 169 -2.68 3.15 16.21
N PRO A 170 -2.66 2.22 17.19
CA PRO A 170 -2.75 0.80 16.90
C PRO A 170 -4.19 0.44 16.49
N VAL A 171 -4.33 -0.48 15.53
CA VAL A 171 -5.62 -1.04 15.12
C VAL A 171 -5.57 -2.56 15.31
N SER A 172 -6.25 -3.06 16.34
CA SER A 172 -6.36 -4.49 16.63
C SER A 172 -7.35 -5.14 15.67
N MET A 173 -6.86 -6.04 14.82
CA MET A 173 -7.74 -6.82 13.94
C MET A 173 -8.73 -7.68 14.74
N LYS A 174 -8.31 -8.17 15.92
CA LYS A 174 -9.13 -8.99 16.80
C LYS A 174 -10.24 -8.18 17.48
N ASN A 175 -9.91 -7.04 18.07
CA ASN A 175 -10.81 -6.32 18.97
C ASN A 175 -11.57 -5.18 18.28
N ASP A 176 -10.98 -4.55 17.26
CA ASP A 176 -11.57 -3.35 16.64
C ASP A 176 -12.40 -3.69 15.38
N TRP A 177 -12.15 -4.84 14.75
CA TRP A 177 -12.86 -5.24 13.54
C TRP A 177 -13.97 -6.25 13.85
N THR A 178 -15.20 -5.89 13.46
CA THR A 178 -16.36 -6.79 13.55
C THR A 178 -16.21 -8.01 12.62
N THR A 179 -15.65 -7.82 11.43
CA THR A 179 -15.32 -8.87 10.47
C THR A 179 -14.03 -8.54 9.73
N ILE A 180 -13.27 -9.56 9.31
CA ILE A 180 -12.06 -9.40 8.51
C ILE A 180 -12.42 -9.26 7.03
N TYR A 181 -13.16 -10.23 6.47
CA TYR A 181 -13.42 -10.35 5.03
C TYR A 181 -14.90 -10.16 4.64
N GLY A 182 -15.79 -9.95 5.61
CA GLY A 182 -17.25 -9.87 5.39
C GLY A 182 -18.01 -11.02 6.04
N ASP A 183 -19.33 -10.99 5.92
CA ASP A 183 -20.20 -12.00 6.54
C ASP A 183 -20.08 -13.35 5.82
N GLY A 184 -20.12 -14.45 6.58
CA GLY A 184 -20.09 -15.81 6.03
C GLY A 184 -18.70 -16.32 5.63
N VAL A 185 -17.64 -15.55 5.85
CA VAL A 185 -16.25 -16.01 5.63
C VAL A 185 -15.67 -16.57 6.93
N THR A 186 -15.21 -17.82 6.89
CA THR A 186 -14.58 -18.49 8.03
C THR A 186 -13.24 -19.09 7.67
N LYS A 187 -12.25 -18.97 8.56
CA LYS A 187 -10.95 -19.62 8.41
C LYS A 187 -11.09 -21.13 8.64
N LYS A 188 -10.43 -21.93 7.81
CA LYS A 188 -10.32 -23.38 7.95
C LYS A 188 -9.30 -23.78 8.99
#